data_AF-A0A1Z4EK85-F1
#
_entry.id   AF-A0A1Z4EK85-F1
#
_cell.length_a   1.000
_cell.length_b   1.000
_cell.length_c   1.000
_cell.angle_alpha   90.00
_cell.angle_beta   90.00
_cell.angle_gamma   90.00
#
_symmetry.space_group_name_H-M   'P 1'
#
loop_
_entity.id
_entity.type
_entity.pdbx_description
1 polymer ?
#
loop_
_entity_poly.entity_id
_entity_poly.type
_entity_poly.pdbx_seq_one_letter_code
_entity_poly.pdbx_strand_id
1 'polypeptide(L)'
;MWAIDHTWVIPPRPMNCVGAFGDQIDLAQGSSPAMTCHTDTTRGSALPTLEYGESRSAATLTCVSEPASITCTDLGTGHYFRISRESFQLR
;
A
#
# COMPACT_ATOMS: atom_id res chain seq x y z
N MET A 1 3.23 -0.09 -1.30
CA MET A 1 2.47 0.92 -2.08
C MET A 1 2.64 2.27 -1.41
N TRP A 2 2.72 3.36 -2.18
CA TRP A 2 2.92 4.72 -1.67
C TRP A 2 1.71 5.61 -1.93
N ALA A 3 1.36 6.47 -0.98
CA ALA A 3 0.34 7.50 -1.13
C ALA A 3 0.91 8.89 -0.90
N ILE A 4 1.04 9.65 -1.99
CA ILE A 4 1.72 10.95 -1.98
C ILE A 4 0.78 12.15 -1.84
N ASP A 5 -0.50 11.98 -2.20
CA ASP A 5 -1.56 12.98 -2.04
C ASP A 5 -2.70 12.29 -1.30
N HIS A 6 -2.73 12.45 0.01
CA HIS A 6 -3.75 11.89 0.86
C HIS A 6 -4.25 12.88 1.91
N THR A 7 -5.48 12.65 2.37
CA THR A 7 -6.15 13.48 3.38
C THR A 7 -6.52 12.69 4.64
N TRP A 8 -6.30 11.37 4.67
CA TRP A 8 -6.55 10.58 5.87
C TRP A 8 -5.59 10.94 7.02
N VAL A 9 -6.06 10.70 8.24
CA VAL A 9 -5.26 10.89 9.46
C VAL A 9 -4.23 9.76 9.55
N ILE A 10 -2.95 10.13 9.63
CA ILE A 10 -1.85 9.19 9.82
C ILE A 10 -1.96 8.60 11.24
N PRO A 11 -1.94 7.27 11.41
CA PRO A 11 -1.99 6.65 12.72
C PRO A 11 -0.73 6.99 13.55
N PRO A 12 -0.77 6.79 14.89
CA PRO A 12 0.37 7.04 15.75
C PRO A 12 1.62 6.29 15.24
N ARG A 13 2.69 7.05 15.02
CA ARG A 13 3.97 6.51 14.55
C ARG A 13 4.58 5.61 15.63
N PRO A 14 5.04 4.38 15.30
CA PRO A 14 5.75 3.52 16.24
C PRO A 14 7.05 4.15 16.75
N MET A 15 7.41 3.91 18.02
CA MET A 15 8.62 4.50 18.64
C MET A 15 9.93 4.03 17.98
N ASN A 16 9.97 2.80 17.48
CA ASN A 16 11.11 2.19 16.80
C ASN A 16 11.16 2.50 15.29
N CYS A 17 10.29 3.40 14.82
CA CYS A 17 10.21 3.78 13.41
C CYS A 17 11.37 4.68 13.02
N VAL A 18 12.21 4.23 12.09
CA VAL A 18 13.29 5.07 11.50
C VAL A 18 12.81 5.59 10.16
N GLY A 19 12.91 6.91 9.93
CA GLY A 19 12.50 7.56 8.68
C GLY A 19 11.10 8.20 8.69
N ALA A 20 10.40 8.19 7.56
CA ALA A 20 9.02 8.67 7.42
C ALA A 20 8.00 7.52 7.59
N PHE A 21 6.74 7.87 7.89
CA PHE A 21 5.68 6.94 8.22
C PHE A 21 4.31 7.51 7.83
N GLY A 22 3.38 6.62 7.45
CA GLY A 22 1.98 6.96 7.17
C GLY A 22 1.61 7.03 5.69
N ASP A 23 2.61 7.07 4.82
CA ASP A 23 2.47 7.17 3.37
C ASP A 23 2.90 5.90 2.62
N GLN A 24 3.41 4.87 3.33
CA GLN A 24 3.74 3.56 2.77
C GLN A 24 2.96 2.45 3.47
N ILE A 25 2.36 1.57 2.67
CA ILE A 25 1.71 0.32 3.11
C ILE A 25 2.39 -0.86 2.43
N ASP A 26 2.77 -1.87 3.21
CA ASP A 26 3.33 -3.12 2.71
C ASP A 26 2.38 -4.29 2.95
N LEU A 27 2.35 -5.21 1.98
CA LEU A 27 1.70 -6.51 2.08
C LEU A 27 2.68 -7.55 1.52
N ALA A 28 3.17 -8.41 2.40
CA ALA A 28 3.95 -9.57 2.03
C ALA A 28 3.06 -10.81 1.99
N GLN A 29 3.35 -11.73 1.08
CA GLN A 29 2.65 -13.01 0.99
C GLN A 29 2.64 -13.72 2.36
N GLY A 30 1.47 -14.17 2.80
CA GLY A 30 1.27 -14.85 4.08
C GLY A 30 1.19 -13.93 5.31
N SER A 31 1.41 -12.62 5.16
CA SER A 31 1.48 -11.67 6.27
C SER A 31 0.29 -10.70 6.27
N SER A 32 -0.05 -10.14 7.43
CA SER A 32 -1.03 -9.06 7.50
C SER A 32 -0.43 -7.75 6.97
N PRO A 33 -1.23 -6.91 6.29
CA PRO A 33 -0.77 -5.64 5.75
C PRO A 33 -0.54 -4.63 6.89
N ALA A 34 0.47 -3.79 6.71
CA ALA A 34 0.85 -2.80 7.70
C ALA A 34 1.36 -1.51 7.06
N MET A 35 1.14 -0.38 7.73
CA MET A 35 1.93 0.82 7.45
C MET A 35 3.35 0.61 7.94
N THR A 36 4.31 0.92 7.08
CA THR A 36 5.73 0.70 7.37
C THR A 36 6.49 2.01 7.37
N CYS A 37 7.61 1.99 8.10
CA CYS A 37 8.55 3.09 8.13
C CYS A 37 9.51 2.93 6.96
N HIS A 38 9.86 4.05 6.35
CA HIS A 38 10.78 4.04 5.23
C HIS A 38 11.76 5.20 5.34
N THR A 39 12.96 5.00 4.81
CA THR A 39 14.01 6.01 4.77
C THR A 39 14.24 6.42 3.32
N ASP A 40 15.49 6.43 2.86
CA ASP A 40 15.85 6.72 1.48
C ASP A 40 15.41 5.56 0.56
N THR A 41 14.12 5.49 0.28
CA THR A 41 13.58 4.59 -0.74
C THR A 41 13.52 5.38 -2.03
N THR A 42 14.33 4.98 -3.01
CA THR A 42 14.33 5.62 -4.32
C THR A 42 12.94 5.48 -4.94
N ARG A 43 12.21 6.61 -5.00
CA ARG A 43 11.03 6.77 -5.85
C ARG A 43 11.48 6.55 -7.29
N GLY A 44 11.35 5.33 -7.79
CA GLY A 44 11.58 5.07 -9.19
C GLY A 44 10.49 5.74 -10.00
N SER A 45 10.77 6.90 -10.62
CA SER A 45 9.92 7.48 -11.66
C SER A 45 9.76 6.56 -12.89
N ALA A 46 10.52 5.47 -12.94
CA ALA A 46 10.44 4.39 -13.92
C ALA A 46 9.67 3.14 -13.43
N LEU A 47 9.06 3.17 -12.25
CA LEU A 47 8.18 2.08 -11.84
C LEU A 47 6.90 2.15 -12.68
N PRO A 48 6.45 1.02 -13.28
CA PRO A 48 5.24 1.02 -14.08
C PRO A 48 4.05 1.43 -13.23
N THR A 49 3.34 2.46 -13.68
CA THR A 49 2.04 2.85 -13.14
C THR A 49 1.03 1.74 -13.42
N LEU A 50 0.19 1.44 -12.43
CA LEU A 50 -0.97 0.58 -12.63
C LEU A 50 -2.15 1.46 -13.04
N GLU A 51 -2.47 1.50 -14.34
CA GLU A 51 -3.52 2.37 -14.86
C GLU A 51 -4.89 1.98 -14.30
N TYR A 52 -5.85 2.91 -14.31
CA TYR A 52 -7.20 2.61 -13.82
C TYR A 52 -7.85 1.49 -14.63
N GLY A 53 -8.47 0.54 -13.91
CA GLY A 53 -9.06 -0.66 -14.48
C GLY A 53 -8.05 -1.80 -14.70
N GLU A 54 -6.76 -1.56 -14.50
CA GLU A 54 -5.75 -2.62 -14.58
C GLU A 54 -5.62 -3.40 -13.27
N SER A 55 -5.16 -4.64 -13.42
CA SER A 55 -4.75 -5.48 -12.31
C SER A 55 -3.35 -6.05 -12.55
N ARG A 56 -2.57 -6.17 -11.49
CA ARG A 56 -1.25 -6.81 -11.53
C ARG A 56 -1.16 -7.86 -10.43
N SER A 57 -0.64 -9.02 -10.79
CA SER A 57 -0.47 -10.14 -9.86
C SER A 57 1.00 -10.58 -9.77
N ALA A 58 1.41 -11.00 -8.58
CA ALA A 58 2.70 -11.61 -8.30
C ALA A 58 2.53 -12.68 -7.21
N ALA A 59 2.84 -13.94 -7.51
CA ALA A 59 2.51 -15.07 -6.65
C ALA A 59 1.02 -15.06 -6.26
N THR A 60 0.68 -15.04 -4.97
CA THR A 60 -0.72 -14.95 -4.49
C THR A 60 -1.22 -13.52 -4.32
N LEU A 61 -0.36 -12.52 -4.54
CA LEU A 61 -0.73 -11.11 -4.41
C LEU A 61 -1.36 -10.62 -5.71
N THR A 62 -2.54 -10.01 -5.61
CA THR A 62 -3.22 -9.34 -6.73
C THR A 62 -3.60 -7.94 -6.32
N CYS A 63 -3.14 -6.95 -7.08
CA CYS A 63 -3.50 -5.55 -6.94
C CYS A 63 -4.42 -5.13 -8.09
N VAL A 64 -5.49 -4.41 -7.77
CA VAL A 64 -6.44 -3.84 -8.73
C VAL A 64 -6.46 -2.34 -8.53
N SER A 65 -6.30 -1.59 -9.61
CA SER A 65 -6.42 -0.14 -9.65
C SER A 65 -7.82 0.24 -10.11
N GLU A 66 -8.57 0.89 -9.23
CA GLU A 66 -9.88 1.46 -9.49
C GLU A 66 -9.77 2.99 -9.54
N PRO A 67 -10.70 3.70 -10.21
CA PRO A 67 -10.62 5.16 -10.35
C PRO A 67 -10.47 5.93 -9.03
N ALA A 68 -10.97 5.38 -7.93
CA ALA A 68 -10.95 6.00 -6.61
C ALA A 68 -10.12 5.24 -5.58
N SER A 69 -9.59 4.06 -5.91
CA SER A 69 -8.86 3.24 -4.93
C SER A 69 -7.95 2.22 -5.57
N ILE A 70 -6.95 1.78 -4.81
CA ILE A 70 -6.17 0.59 -5.13
C ILE A 70 -6.42 -0.43 -4.05
N THR A 71 -6.74 -1.67 -4.45
CA THR A 71 -6.90 -2.79 -3.52
C THR A 71 -5.89 -3.86 -3.87
N CYS A 72 -5.07 -4.27 -2.90
CA CYS A 72 -4.15 -5.40 -3.04
C CYS A 72 -4.52 -6.49 -2.04
N THR A 73 -4.68 -7.71 -2.54
CA THR A 73 -5.13 -8.86 -1.77
C THR A 73 -4.15 -10.01 -1.92
N ASP A 74 -3.80 -10.66 -0.82
CA ASP A 74 -3.17 -11.97 -0.82
C ASP A 74 -4.25 -13.05 -0.90
N LEU A 75 -4.42 -13.66 -2.07
CA LEU A 75 -5.42 -14.70 -2.31
C LEU A 75 -5.16 -15.97 -1.48
N GLY A 76 -3.96 -16.16 -0.95
CA GLY A 76 -3.62 -17.31 -0.09
C GLY A 76 -4.15 -17.17 1.34
N THR A 77 -4.29 -15.95 1.84
CA THR A 77 -4.70 -15.66 3.23
C THR A 77 -6.01 -14.88 3.34
N GLY A 78 -6.41 -14.18 2.27
CA GLY A 78 -7.51 -13.21 2.29
C GLY A 78 -7.14 -11.87 2.92
N HIS A 79 -5.89 -11.68 3.35
CA HIS A 79 -5.41 -10.39 3.81
C HIS A 79 -5.38 -9.38 2.65
N TYR A 80 -5.71 -8.13 2.93
CA TYR A 80 -5.73 -7.09 1.92
C TYR A 80 -5.51 -5.70 2.51
N PHE A 81 -4.95 -4.81 1.69
CA PHE A 81 -5.12 -3.38 1.92
C PHE A 81 -5.96 -2.76 0.81
N ARG A 82 -6.73 -1.74 1.18
CA ARG A 82 -7.37 -0.81 0.26
C ARG A 82 -6.93 0.60 0.59
N ILE A 83 -6.59 1.39 -0.41
CA ILE A 83 -6.14 2.77 -0.25
C ILE A 83 -6.85 3.67 -1.26
N SER A 84 -7.39 4.80 -0.79
CA SER A 84 -7.99 5.88 -1.58
C SER A 84 -7.55 7.20 -0.98
N ARG A 85 -7.52 8.32 -1.71
CA ARG A 85 -7.06 9.63 -1.21
C ARG A 85 -7.57 10.01 0.19
N GLU A 86 -8.78 9.61 0.53
CA GLU A 86 -9.47 9.95 1.78
C GLU A 86 -9.36 8.87 2.87
N SER A 87 -9.00 7.64 2.53
CA SER A 87 -9.07 6.52 3.48
C SER A 87 -8.12 5.36 3.16
N PHE A 88 -7.78 4.60 4.19
CA PHE A 88 -7.11 3.31 4.04
C PHE A 88 -7.79 2.25 4.90
N GLN A 89 -7.68 0.99 4.48
CA GLN A 89 -8.12 -0.18 5.23
C GLN A 89 -7.05 -1.26 5.16
N LEU A 90 -6.74 -1.87 6.30
CA LEU A 90 -5.80 -2.98 6.44
C LEU A 90 -6.56 -4.16 7.07
N ARG A 91 -6.50 -5.33 6.47
CA ARG A 91 -7.10 -6.57 7.00
C ARG A 91 -6.18 -7.75 6.79
#